data_AF-A0A1G3PIN6-F1
#
_entry.id   AF-A0A1G3PIN6-F1
#
_cell.length_a   1.000
_cell.length_b   1.000
_cell.length_c   1.000
_cell.angle_alpha   90.00
_cell.angle_beta   90.00
_cell.angle_gamma   90.00
#
_symmetry.space_group_name_H-M   'P 1'
#
loop_
_entity.id
_entity.type
_entity.pdbx_description
1 polymer ?
#
loop_
_entity_poly.entity_id
_entity_poly.type
_entity_poly.pdbx_seq_one_letter_code
_entity_poly.pdbx_strand_id
1 'polypeptide(L)'
;MSKIFSVLNEEYLRLKSLKEYYEKEIADLPPGNIYIRKRSNGFYSYLGKYDPKTKNVAYTYLGNNTPEIENLQEKISKRKALQNDLKSIKVEIRELRKVLIRAC
;
A
#
# COMPACT_ATOMS: atom_id res chain seq x y z
N MET A 1 -34.71 4.81 -11.86
CA MET A 1 -33.52 5.70 -11.91
C MET A 1 -33.08 6.14 -10.52
N SER A 2 -33.96 6.70 -9.68
CA SER A 2 -33.61 7.24 -8.34
C SER A 2 -32.92 6.24 -7.38
N LYS A 3 -33.40 5.00 -7.22
CA LYS A 3 -32.79 4.02 -6.30
C LYS A 3 -31.37 3.59 -6.71
N ILE A 4 -31.15 3.38 -8.01
CA ILE A 4 -29.83 2.97 -8.53
C ILE A 4 -28.82 4.11 -8.30
N PHE A 5 -29.21 5.36 -8.55
CA PHE A 5 -28.36 6.51 -8.30
C PHE A 5 -28.00 6.66 -6.81
N SER A 6 -28.96 6.46 -5.89
CA SER A 6 -28.70 6.47 -4.45
C SER A 6 -27.64 5.43 -4.06
N VAL A 7 -27.82 4.19 -4.50
CA VAL A 7 -26.89 3.09 -4.21
C VAL A 7 -25.49 3.38 -4.76
N LEU A 8 -25.38 3.92 -5.98
CA LEU A 8 -24.09 4.27 -6.56
C LEU A 8 -23.42 5.45 -5.83
N ASN A 9 -24.20 6.40 -5.33
CA ASN A 9 -23.67 7.53 -4.56
C ASN A 9 -23.21 7.09 -3.16
N GLU A 10 -23.98 6.23 -2.50
CA GLU A 10 -23.60 5.61 -1.22
C GLU A 10 -22.30 4.82 -1.37
N GLU A 11 -22.18 4.01 -2.43
CA GLU A 11 -20.96 3.25 -2.71
C GLU A 11 -19.77 4.16 -3.01
N TYR A 12 -19.97 5.24 -3.77
CA TYR A 12 -18.93 6.24 -4.03
C TYR A 12 -18.42 6.87 -2.72
N LEU A 13 -19.32 7.23 -1.80
CA LEU A 13 -18.94 7.77 -0.49
C LEU A 13 -18.20 6.73 0.37
N ARG A 14 -18.69 5.48 0.38
CA ARG A 14 -18.04 4.36 1.09
C ARG A 14 -16.61 4.14 0.61
N LEU A 15 -16.40 4.10 -0.70
CA LEU A 15 -15.06 3.93 -1.29
C LEU A 15 -14.15 5.12 -1.00
N LYS A 16 -14.68 6.34 -0.98
CA LYS A 16 -13.91 7.54 -0.59
C LYS A 16 -13.42 7.45 0.85
N SER A 17 -14.27 7.04 1.78
CA SER A 17 -13.88 6.81 3.18
C SER A 17 -12.85 5.68 3.31
N LEU A 18 -13.04 4.57 2.58
CA LEU A 18 -12.10 3.46 2.57
C LEU A 18 -10.72 3.85 2.02
N LYS A 19 -10.70 4.67 0.96
CA LYS A 19 -9.48 5.25 0.40
C LYS A 19 -8.72 6.07 1.44
N GLU A 20 -9.41 6.96 2.18
CA GLU A 20 -8.79 7.78 3.22
C GLU A 20 -8.24 6.93 4.38
N TYR A 21 -8.96 5.88 4.77
CA TYR A 21 -8.50 4.93 5.77
C TYR A 21 -7.22 4.21 5.32
N TYR A 22 -7.18 3.69 4.09
CA TYR A 22 -5.98 3.03 3.55
C TYR A 22 -4.81 3.98 3.39
N GLU A 23 -5.04 5.23 2.99
CA GLU A 23 -3.99 6.23 2.91
C GLU A 23 -3.33 6.50 4.27
N LYS A 24 -4.11 6.51 5.36
CA LYS A 24 -3.59 6.62 6.74
C LYS A 24 -2.83 5.37 7.16
N GLU A 25 -3.43 4.19 7.03
CA GLU A 25 -2.77 2.92 7.38
C GLU A 25 -1.45 2.72 6.62
N ILE A 26 -1.42 3.08 5.33
CA ILE A 26 -0.19 3.02 4.53
C ILE A 26 0.83 4.02 5.08
N ALA A 27 0.45 5.22 5.50
CA ALA A 27 1.39 6.20 6.05
C ALA A 27 2.06 5.70 7.35
N ASP A 28 1.31 4.98 8.18
CA ASP A 28 1.79 4.46 9.47
C ASP A 28 2.66 3.19 9.34
N LEU A 29 2.58 2.48 8.20
CA LEU A 29 3.37 1.28 7.95
C LEU A 29 4.75 1.60 7.34
N PRO A 30 5.81 0.87 7.73
CA PRO A 30 7.17 1.12 7.24
C PRO A 30 7.26 0.90 5.71
N PRO A 31 7.88 1.84 4.97
CA PRO A 31 8.14 1.66 3.55
C PRO A 31 9.39 0.79 3.32
N GLY A 32 9.46 0.19 2.13
CA GLY A 32 10.64 -0.51 1.64
C GLY A 32 10.38 -1.99 1.35
N ASN A 33 11.46 -2.76 1.29
CA ASN A 33 11.48 -4.19 1.05
C ASN A 33 12.57 -4.83 1.91
N ILE A 34 12.31 -6.02 2.45
CA ILE A 34 13.34 -6.85 3.07
C ILE A 34 14.00 -7.69 1.98
N TYR A 35 15.33 -7.67 1.95
CA TYR A 35 16.17 -8.46 1.07
C TYR A 35 17.04 -9.38 1.90
N ILE A 36 16.99 -10.67 1.60
CA ILE A 36 17.85 -11.66 2.23
C ILE A 36 18.99 -11.96 1.25
N ARG A 37 20.24 -11.80 1.71
CA ARG A 37 21.43 -12.08 0.91
C ARG A 37 22.26 -13.16 1.58
N LYS A 38 22.66 -14.17 0.80
CA LYS A 38 23.64 -15.17 1.21
C LYS A 38 25.05 -14.58 1.16
N ARG A 39 25.81 -14.74 2.24
CA ARG A 39 27.25 -14.48 2.32
C ARG A 39 27.97 -15.74 2.81
N SER A 40 29.29 -15.73 2.76
CA SER A 40 30.16 -16.86 3.12
C SER A 40 29.77 -17.53 4.45
N ASN A 41 29.32 -16.74 5.44
CA ASN A 41 29.03 -17.23 6.79
C ASN A 41 27.54 -17.20 7.17
N GLY A 42 26.60 -17.01 6.23
CA GLY A 42 25.16 -17.06 6.55
C GLY A 42 24.25 -16.23 5.66
N PHE A 43 23.02 -16.02 6.15
CA PHE A 43 22.00 -15.18 5.51
C PHE A 43 21.81 -13.89 6.30
N TYR A 44 21.79 -12.79 5.57
CA TYR A 44 21.73 -11.45 6.14
C TYR A 44 20.60 -10.65 5.52
N SER A 45 19.86 -9.96 6.38
CA SER A 45 18.70 -9.17 6.01
C SER A 45 19.06 -7.71 5.82
N TYR A 46 18.48 -7.10 4.79
CA TYR A 46 18.67 -5.71 4.43
C TYR A 46 17.32 -5.05 4.16
N LEU A 47 17.11 -3.85 4.68
CA LEU A 47 15.97 -3.01 4.33
C LEU A 47 16.33 -2.12 3.15
N GLY A 48 15.76 -2.38 1.99
CA GLY A 48 15.88 -1.50 0.84
C GLY A 48 14.75 -0.47 0.81
N LYS A 49 15.09 0.81 0.75
CA LYS A 49 14.14 1.92 0.57
C LYS A 49 14.52 2.72 -0.67
N TYR A 50 13.52 3.08 -1.48
CA TYR A 50 13.73 4.01 -2.58
C TYR A 50 13.97 5.41 -2.01
N ASP A 51 15.09 6.02 -2.39
CA ASP A 51 15.41 7.39 -2.04
C ASP A 51 15.15 8.31 -3.25
N PRO A 52 14.12 9.18 -3.19
CA PRO A 52 13.80 10.06 -4.30
C PRO A 52 14.88 11.11 -4.58
N LYS A 53 15.77 11.42 -3.63
CA LYS A 53 16.86 12.39 -3.85
C LYS A 53 17.95 11.81 -4.75
N THR A 54 18.31 10.56 -4.51
CA THR A 54 19.37 9.86 -5.25
C THR A 54 18.85 9.02 -6.42
N LYS A 55 17.52 8.84 -6.52
CA LYS A 55 16.83 7.94 -7.47
C LYS A 55 17.30 6.48 -7.38
N ASN A 56 17.90 6.09 -6.25
CA ASN A 56 18.46 4.77 -6.02
C ASN A 56 17.79 4.08 -4.83
N VAL A 57 18.01 2.77 -4.70
CA VAL A 57 17.61 2.01 -3.51
C VAL A 57 18.74 2.04 -2.49
N ALA A 58 18.49 2.65 -1.33
CA ALA A 58 19.39 2.60 -0.19
C ALA A 58 19.13 1.32 0.62
N TYR A 59 20.19 0.55 0.91
CA TYR A 59 20.11 -0.68 1.70
C TYR A 59 20.67 -0.45 3.10
N THR A 60 19.82 -0.59 4.10
CA THR A 60 20.22 -0.59 5.50
C THR A 60 20.40 -2.04 5.96
N TYR A 61 21.56 -2.40 6.50
CA TYR A 61 21.79 -3.71 7.09
C TYR A 61 20.94 -3.89 8.35
N LEU A 62 20.23 -5.01 8.46
CA LEU A 62 19.37 -5.34 9.60
C LEU A 62 19.93 -6.46 10.48
N GLY A 63 20.98 -7.17 10.05
CA GLY A 63 21.52 -8.31 10.78
C GLY A 63 21.08 -9.67 10.24
N ASN A 64 21.21 -10.69 11.07
CA ASN A 64 20.70 -12.04 10.82
C ASN A 64 19.17 -12.06 10.87
N ASN A 65 18.53 -13.09 10.31
CA ASN A 65 17.09 -13.24 10.40
C ASN A 65 16.65 -13.42 11.86
N THR A 66 15.94 -12.45 12.42
CA THR A 66 15.36 -12.48 13.76
C THR A 66 13.82 -12.33 13.67
N PRO A 67 13.06 -12.72 14.70
CA PRO A 67 11.62 -12.51 14.74
C PRO A 67 11.20 -11.04 14.55
N GLU A 68 12.06 -10.09 14.91
CA GLU A 68 11.83 -8.66 14.69
C GLU A 68 11.83 -8.30 13.20
N ILE A 69 12.69 -8.95 12.42
CA ILE A 69 12.76 -8.78 10.96
C ILE A 69 11.56 -9.43 10.29
N GLU A 70 11.10 -10.57 10.79
CA GLU A 70 9.87 -11.21 10.30
C GLU A 70 8.65 -10.32 10.55
N ASN A 71 8.51 -9.77 11.77
CA ASN A 71 7.48 -8.78 12.09
C ASN A 71 7.56 -7.53 11.18
N LEU A 72 8.78 -7.05 10.88
CA LEU A 72 8.98 -5.94 9.96
C LEU A 72 8.54 -6.31 8.53
N GLN A 73 8.85 -7.52 8.08
CA GLN A 73 8.46 -8.05 6.77
C GLN A 73 6.94 -8.17 6.64
N GLU A 74 6.24 -8.61 7.69
CA GLU A 74 4.78 -8.65 7.72
C GLU A 74 4.18 -7.25 7.58
N LYS A 75 4.68 -6.27 8.34
CA LYS A 75 4.24 -4.88 8.24
C LYS A 75 4.44 -4.30 6.83
N ILE A 76 5.60 -4.55 6.23
CA ILE A 76 5.89 -4.14 4.85
C ILE A 76 4.95 -4.85 3.86
N SER A 77 4.64 -6.12 4.08
CA SER A 77 3.72 -6.88 3.23
C SER A 77 2.29 -6.37 3.33
N LYS A 78 1.80 -6.08 4.56
CA LYS A 78 0.52 -5.40 4.80
C LYS A 78 0.45 -4.07 4.05
N ARG A 79 1.53 -3.27 4.11
CA ARG A 79 1.61 -1.99 3.38
C ARG A 79 1.41 -2.18 1.88
N LYS A 80 2.08 -3.17 1.27
CA LYS A 80 1.97 -3.45 -0.16
C LYS A 80 0.56 -3.91 -0.56
N ALA A 81 -0.05 -4.77 0.25
CA ALA A 81 -1.43 -5.21 0.03
C ALA A 81 -2.37 -4.01 0.00
N LEU A 82 -2.32 -3.16 1.03
CA LEU A 82 -3.12 -1.93 1.09
C LEU A 82 -2.83 -0.99 -0.09
N GLN A 83 -1.57 -0.85 -0.51
CA GLN A 83 -1.22 -0.04 -1.69
C GLN A 83 -1.83 -0.58 -2.99
N ASN A 84 -1.90 -1.90 -3.15
CA ASN A 84 -2.53 -2.52 -4.30
C ASN A 84 -4.04 -2.32 -4.27
N ASP A 85 -4.68 -2.56 -3.13
CA ASP A 85 -6.13 -2.35 -2.97
C ASP A 85 -6.49 -0.88 -3.18
N LEU A 86 -5.68 0.05 -2.65
CA LEU A 86 -5.86 1.48 -2.85
C LEU A 86 -5.81 1.89 -4.33
N LYS A 87 -5.00 1.21 -5.16
CA LYS A 87 -5.00 1.46 -6.62
C LYS A 87 -6.33 1.06 -7.23
N SER A 88 -6.86 -0.12 -6.87
CA SER A 88 -8.17 -0.59 -7.36
C SER A 88 -9.29 0.34 -6.93
N ILE A 89 -9.34 0.71 -5.64
CA ILE A 89 -10.32 1.66 -5.10
C ILE A 89 -10.28 3.01 -5.85
N LYS A 90 -9.07 3.53 -6.15
CA LYS A 90 -8.92 4.78 -6.91
C LYS A 90 -9.49 4.67 -8.34
N VAL A 91 -9.38 3.51 -8.98
CA VAL A 91 -10.01 3.26 -10.28
C VAL A 91 -11.53 3.21 -10.13
N GLU A 92 -12.06 2.46 -9.17
CA GLU A 92 -13.50 2.33 -8.93
C GLU A 92 -14.16 3.69 -8.64
N ILE A 93 -13.59 4.50 -7.75
CA ILE A 93 -14.03 5.87 -7.48
C ILE A 93 -14.09 6.71 -8.76
N ARG A 94 -13.08 6.57 -9.63
CA ARG A 94 -13.02 7.32 -10.89
C ARG A 94 -14.15 6.90 -11.83
N GLU A 95 -14.43 5.61 -11.95
CA GLU A 95 -15.50 5.12 -12.82
C GLU A 95 -16.89 5.47 -12.27
N LEU A 96 -17.13 5.29 -10.96
CA LEU A 96 -18.37 5.71 -10.31
C LEU A 96 -18.62 7.21 -10.46
N ARG A 97 -17.58 8.03 -10.29
CA ARG A 97 -17.69 9.48 -10.50
C ARG A 97 -18.15 9.83 -11.92
N LYS A 98 -17.66 9.13 -12.95
CA LYS A 98 -18.09 9.36 -14.34
C LYS A 98 -19.56 9.01 -14.53
N VAL A 99 -20.03 7.92 -13.93
CA VAL A 99 -21.43 7.48 -14.02
C VAL A 99 -22.34 8.49 -13.33
N LEU A 100 -22.00 8.90 -12.10
CA LEU A 100 -22.78 9.87 -11.33
C LEU A 100 -22.87 11.23 -12.04
N ILE A 101 -21.79 11.71 -12.65
CA ILE A 101 -21.80 12.98 -13.41
C ILE A 101 -22.68 12.90 -14.66
N ARG A 102 -22.68 11.76 -15.37
CA ARG A 102 -23.47 11.56 -16.60
C ARG A 102 -24.95 11.27 -16.35
N ALA A 103 -25.31 10.92 -15.12
CA ALA A 103 -26.68 10.64 -14.71
C ALA A 103 -27.41 11.87 -14.14
N CYS A 104 -26.70 13.01 -13.99
CA CYS A 104 -27.25 14.32 -13.64
C CYS A 104 -27.65 15.10 -14.88
#